data_AF-A0A1V5DZB9-F1
#
_entry.id   AF-A0A1V5DZB9-F1
#
_cell.length_a   1.000
_cell.length_b   1.000
_cell.length_c   1.000
_cell.angle_alpha   90.00
_cell.angle_beta   90.00
_cell.angle_gamma   90.00
#
_symmetry.space_group_name_H-M   'P 1'
#
loop_
_entity.id
_entity.type
_entity.pdbx_description
1 polymer ?
#
loop_
_entity_poly.entity_id
_entity_poly.type
_entity_poly.pdbx_seq_one_letter_code
_entity_poly.pdbx_strand_id
1 'polypeptide(L)'
;MNVLREKTWSPYVAGVLAGLLLVLSVFLTGKYFGASTTFVRAAGFVEQAVAPDKVAGMEYFIKEKVKVDWQFMFVVGVLFGALVSSWLSREKRAVPVPRMWEERFGPYRSRRWIAAFLGGIVVMFGARLADG
;
A
#
# COMPACT_ATOMS: atom_id res chain seq x y z
N MET A 1 9.50 -10.28 28.21
CA MET A 1 9.76 -10.17 26.76
C MET A 1 8.86 -9.08 26.21
N ASN A 2 9.41 -8.05 25.54
CA ASN A 2 8.60 -7.00 24.94
C ASN A 2 8.11 -7.47 23.57
N VAL A 3 6.89 -8.01 23.52
CA VAL A 3 6.28 -8.56 22.28
C VAL A 3 6.33 -7.55 21.13
N LEU A 4 6.18 -6.25 21.44
CA LEU A 4 6.26 -5.16 20.46
C LEU A 4 7.65 -4.95 19.82
N ARG A 5 8.72 -5.53 20.37
CA ARG A 5 10.09 -5.44 19.85
C ARG A 5 10.56 -6.72 19.15
N GLU A 6 9.71 -7.75 19.14
CA GLU A 6 10.01 -8.99 18.42
C GLU A 6 10.01 -8.72 16.91
N LYS A 7 10.94 -9.37 16.19
CA LYS A 7 11.03 -9.23 14.72
C LYS A 7 9.91 -9.97 14.01
N THR A 8 9.47 -11.07 14.60
CA THR A 8 8.46 -11.97 14.03
C THR A 8 7.45 -12.34 15.10
N TRP A 9 6.17 -12.15 14.80
CA TRP A 9 5.08 -12.61 15.65
C TRP A 9 4.57 -13.97 15.17
N SER A 10 3.92 -14.72 16.05
CA SER A 10 3.20 -15.94 15.66
C SER A 10 2.18 -15.60 14.57
N PRO A 11 2.12 -16.37 13.46
CA PRO A 11 1.19 -16.11 12.36
C PRO A 11 -0.27 -16.17 12.81
N TYR A 12 -0.58 -16.98 13.83
CA TYR A 12 -1.91 -17.05 14.42
C TYR A 12 -2.30 -15.74 15.12
N VAL A 13 -1.38 -15.17 15.91
CA VAL A 13 -1.64 -13.91 16.64
C VAL A 13 -1.77 -12.76 15.65
N ALA A 14 -0.86 -12.67 14.67
CA ALA A 14 -0.94 -11.66 13.62
C ALA A 14 -2.23 -11.80 12.80
N GLY A 15 -2.63 -13.03 12.46
CA GLY A 15 -3.86 -13.32 11.73
C GLY A 15 -5.12 -12.93 12.51
N VAL A 16 -5.18 -13.24 13.82
CA VAL A 16 -6.31 -12.83 14.67
C VAL A 16 -6.43 -11.30 14.74
N LEU A 17 -5.32 -10.59 14.92
CA LEU A 17 -5.32 -9.12 14.97
C LEU A 17 -5.74 -8.50 13.63
N ALA A 18 -5.26 -9.05 12.50
CA ALA A 18 -5.67 -8.61 11.16
C ALA A 18 -7.17 -8.88 10.91
N GLY A 19 -7.68 -10.04 11.36
CA GLY A 19 -9.10 -10.37 11.28
C GLY A 19 -9.97 -9.44 12.12
N LEU A 20 -9.56 -9.15 13.36
CA LEU A 20 -10.25 -8.18 14.22
C LEU A 20 -10.26 -6.78 13.58
N LEU A 21 -9.14 -6.36 13.00
CA LEU A 21 -9.07 -5.10 12.28
C LEU A 21 -10.03 -5.06 11.07
N LEU A 22 -10.18 -6.18 10.36
CA LEU A 22 -11.14 -6.30 9.26
C LEU A 22 -12.57 -6.11 9.75
N VAL A 23 -12.95 -6.83 10.80
CA VAL A 23 -14.27 -6.73 11.41
C VAL A 23 -14.55 -5.30 11.88
N LEU A 24 -13.58 -4.66 12.55
CA LEU A 24 -13.70 -3.28 12.99
C LEU A 24 -13.84 -2.30 11.83
N SER A 25 -13.09 -2.50 10.74
CA SER A 25 -13.21 -1.65 9.54
C SER A 25 -14.64 -1.69 8.98
N VAL A 26 -15.19 -2.90 8.79
CA VAL A 26 -16.56 -3.06 8.28
C VAL A 26 -17.57 -2.53 9.28
N PHE A 27 -17.38 -2.78 10.58
CA PHE A 27 -18.31 -2.32 11.62
C PHE A 27 -18.37 -0.79 11.72
N LEU A 28 -17.22 -0.10 11.68
CA LEU A 28 -17.16 1.36 11.84
C LEU A 28 -17.45 2.13 10.55
N THR A 29 -17.08 1.57 9.39
CA THR A 29 -17.10 2.32 8.12
C THR A 29 -17.93 1.68 7.03
N GLY A 30 -18.44 0.47 7.24
CA GLY A 30 -19.14 -0.32 6.23
C GLY A 30 -18.24 -0.78 5.07
N LYS A 31 -16.92 -0.54 5.15
CA LYS A 31 -15.96 -0.80 4.08
C LYS A 31 -14.88 -1.79 4.54
N TYR A 32 -14.53 -2.72 3.66
CA TYR A 32 -13.32 -3.53 3.80
C TYR A 32 -12.08 -2.65 3.62
N PHE A 33 -10.96 -3.01 4.25
CA PHE A 33 -9.70 -2.35 3.97
C PHE A 33 -9.19 -2.77 2.58
N GLY A 34 -8.80 -1.78 1.78
CA GLY A 34 -8.26 -1.96 0.43
C GLY A 34 -7.11 -1.00 0.17
N ALA A 35 -6.32 -1.24 -0.87
CA ALA A 35 -5.19 -0.37 -1.22
C ALA A 35 -5.30 0.24 -2.63
N SER A 36 -5.84 -0.50 -3.59
CA SER A 36 -5.85 -0.19 -5.02
C SER A 36 -6.53 1.14 -5.39
N THR A 37 -7.72 1.42 -4.85
CA THR A 37 -8.46 2.66 -5.15
C THR A 37 -7.77 3.90 -4.58
N THR A 38 -7.01 3.78 -3.50
CA THR A 38 -6.23 4.89 -2.91
C THR A 38 -5.16 5.40 -3.87
N PHE A 39 -4.46 4.51 -4.57
CA PHE A 39 -3.42 4.89 -5.53
C PHE A 39 -3.98 5.66 -6.72
N VAL A 40 -5.16 5.28 -7.22
CA VAL A 40 -5.83 6.00 -8.31
C VAL A 40 -6.38 7.34 -7.84
N ARG A 41 -6.93 7.42 -6.62
CA ARG A 41 -7.34 8.71 -6.04
C ARG A 41 -6.16 9.66 -5.87
N ALA A 42 -5.00 9.16 -5.43
CA ALA A 42 -3.78 9.95 -5.33
C ALA A 42 -3.29 10.43 -6.70
N ALA A 43 -3.33 9.57 -7.73
CA ALA A 43 -3.05 9.99 -9.11
C ALA A 43 -4.04 11.05 -9.60
N GLY A 44 -5.34 10.87 -9.32
CA GLY A 44 -6.38 11.85 -9.62
C GLY A 44 -6.17 13.21 -8.94
N PHE A 45 -5.68 13.24 -7.69
CA PHE A 45 -5.29 14.49 -7.01
C PHE A 45 -4.17 15.23 -7.75
N VAL A 46 -3.17 14.49 -8.26
CA VAL A 46 -2.06 15.09 -9.03
C VAL A 46 -2.52 15.54 -10.41
N GLU A 47 -3.34 14.74 -11.10
CA GLU A 47 -3.90 15.09 -12.41
C GLU A 47 -4.83 16.31 -12.33
N GLN A 48 -5.61 16.44 -11.25
CA GLN A 48 -6.47 17.60 -11.01
C GLN A 48 -5.66 18.90 -10.79
N ALA A 49 -4.46 18.81 -10.22
CA ALA A 49 -3.57 19.95 -10.04
C ALA A 49 -2.90 20.41 -11.34
N VAL A 50 -2.79 19.53 -12.35
CA VAL A 50 -2.09 19.80 -13.62
C VAL A 50 -3.07 20.13 -14.75
N ALA A 51 -4.26 19.50 -14.79
CA ALA A 51 -5.23 19.67 -15.88
C ALA A 51 -6.69 19.63 -15.37
N PRO A 52 -7.16 20.66 -14.65
CA PRO A 52 -8.48 20.69 -14.02
C PRO A 52 -9.65 20.53 -15.01
N ASP A 53 -9.52 21.05 -16.23
CA ASP A 53 -10.58 21.01 -17.26
C ASP A 53 -10.85 19.60 -17.82
N LYS A 54 -9.86 18.69 -17.79
CA LYS A 54 -10.05 17.29 -18.21
C LYS A 54 -10.68 16.42 -17.12
N VAL A 55 -10.41 16.73 -15.85
CA VAL A 55 -10.94 15.99 -14.69
C VAL A 55 -12.42 16.32 -14.46
N ALA A 56 -12.84 17.56 -14.75
CA ALA A 56 -14.23 18.00 -14.58
C ALA A 56 -15.22 17.34 -15.56
N GLY A 57 -14.75 16.83 -16.71
CA GLY A 57 -15.60 16.22 -17.75
C GLY A 57 -15.68 14.70 -17.73
N MET A 58 -14.88 13.99 -16.91
CA MET A 58 -14.86 12.53 -16.88
C MET A 58 -15.75 11.98 -15.75
N GLU A 59 -16.80 11.24 -16.11
CA GLU A 59 -17.72 10.56 -15.16
C GLU A 59 -16.98 9.72 -14.10
N TYR A 60 -15.81 9.18 -14.44
CA TYR A 60 -14.97 8.40 -13.53
C TYR A 60 -14.51 9.20 -12.30
N PHE A 61 -14.05 10.44 -12.48
CA PHE A 61 -13.59 11.30 -11.37
C PHE A 61 -14.74 11.94 -10.57
N ILE A 62 -15.93 12.04 -11.18
CA ILE A 62 -17.16 12.46 -10.49
C ILE A 62 -17.67 11.33 -9.58
N LYS A 63 -17.58 10.07 -10.02
CA LYS A 63 -17.97 8.88 -9.25
C LYS A 63 -16.97 8.57 -8.14
N GLU A 64 -15.68 8.73 -8.41
CA GLU A 64 -14.57 8.50 -7.48
C GLU A 64 -14.11 9.81 -6.83
N LYS A 65 -15.04 10.55 -6.19
CA LYS A 65 -14.78 11.85 -5.55
C LYS A 65 -13.43 11.85 -4.82
N VAL A 66 -12.56 12.73 -5.28
CA VAL A 66 -11.20 12.96 -4.81
C VAL A 66 -11.27 13.56 -3.39
N LYS A 67 -11.55 12.69 -2.41
CA LYS A 67 -11.61 12.99 -0.98
C LYS A 67 -10.63 12.07 -0.26
N VAL A 68 -10.02 12.60 0.80
CA VAL A 68 -9.36 11.79 1.82
C VAL A 68 -10.46 10.96 2.49
N ASP A 69 -10.68 9.77 1.95
CA ASP A 69 -11.63 8.80 2.48
C ASP A 69 -10.91 7.90 3.49
N TRP A 70 -11.67 7.10 4.24
CA TRP A 70 -11.15 6.16 5.23
C TRP A 70 -10.00 5.30 4.70
N GLN A 71 -10.10 4.84 3.44
CA GLN A 71 -9.09 4.01 2.81
C GLN A 71 -7.75 4.73 2.57
N PHE A 72 -7.78 6.04 2.34
CA PHE A 72 -6.56 6.85 2.24
C PHE A 72 -5.88 6.94 3.61
N MET A 73 -6.65 7.21 4.67
CA MET A 73 -6.15 7.21 6.04
C MET A 73 -5.61 5.83 6.46
N PHE A 74 -6.26 4.75 6.02
CA PHE A 74 -5.81 3.38 6.26
C PHE A 74 -4.44 3.11 5.62
N VAL A 75 -4.25 3.42 4.33
CA VAL A 75 -2.95 3.21 3.64
C VAL A 75 -1.84 4.06 4.28
N VAL A 76 -2.14 5.32 4.64
CA VAL A 76 -1.20 6.18 5.38
C VAL A 76 -0.88 5.58 6.75
N GLY A 77 -1.88 5.04 7.45
CA GLY A 77 -1.72 4.33 8.71
C GLY A 77 -0.85 3.08 8.58
N VAL A 78 -0.99 2.31 7.50
CA VAL A 78 -0.12 1.16 7.20
C VAL A 78 1.32 1.61 6.99
N LEU A 79 1.54 2.69 6.24
CA LEU A 79 2.88 3.25 6.01
C LEU A 79 3.56 3.64 7.33
N PHE A 80 2.90 4.46 8.15
CA PHE A 80 3.46 4.90 9.43
C PHE A 80 3.54 3.75 10.45
N GLY A 81 2.56 2.87 10.50
CA GLY A 81 2.56 1.69 11.37
C GLY A 81 3.71 0.75 11.07
N ALA A 82 3.98 0.47 9.79
CA ALA A 82 5.11 -0.33 9.36
C ALA A 82 6.45 0.35 9.70
N LEU A 83 6.54 1.67 9.55
CA LEU A 83 7.73 2.44 9.89
C LEU A 83 8.04 2.39 11.40
N VAL A 84 7.02 2.62 12.24
CA VAL A 84 7.13 2.55 13.70
C VAL A 84 7.49 1.13 14.15
N SER A 85 6.88 0.11 13.56
CA SER A 85 7.20 -1.31 13.82
C SER A 85 8.66 -1.63 13.49
N SER A 86 9.14 -1.23 12.30
CA SER A 86 10.55 -1.42 11.90
C SER A 86 11.52 -0.72 12.86
N TRP A 87 11.14 0.45 13.38
CA TRP A 87 11.94 1.17 14.38
C TRP A 87 11.97 0.47 15.73
N LEU A 88 10.83 -0.03 16.20
CA LEU A 88 10.71 -0.68 17.50
C LEU A 88 11.41 -2.05 17.54
N SER A 89 11.32 -2.81 16.46
CA SER A 89 11.98 -4.12 16.30
C SER A 89 13.44 -4.03 15.82
N ARG A 90 13.96 -2.80 15.62
CA ARG A 90 15.32 -2.52 15.10
C ARG A 90 15.64 -3.26 13.78
N GLU A 91 14.64 -3.47 12.94
CA GLU A 91 14.78 -4.18 11.66
C GLU A 91 14.83 -3.20 10.48
N LYS A 92 15.66 -2.17 10.60
CA LYS A 92 15.88 -1.20 9.52
C LYS A 92 16.92 -1.77 8.56
N ARG A 93 16.48 -2.36 7.44
CA ARG A 93 17.36 -2.79 6.34
C ARG A 93 17.07 -1.97 5.10
N ALA A 94 17.61 -0.76 5.05
CA ALA A 94 17.61 0.06 3.84
C ALA A 94 18.68 -0.47 2.89
N VAL A 95 18.35 -1.51 2.13
CA VAL A 95 19.23 -2.08 1.10
C VAL A 95 18.68 -1.80 -0.30
N PRO A 96 19.49 -1.22 -1.21
CA PRO A 96 19.04 -0.92 -2.57
C PRO A 96 18.77 -2.18 -3.41
N VAL A 97 19.34 -3.32 -3.02
CA VAL A 97 19.07 -4.64 -3.59
C VAL A 97 18.93 -5.63 -2.43
N PRO A 98 17.76 -6.26 -2.23
CA PRO A 98 17.60 -7.31 -1.23
C PRO A 98 18.44 -8.54 -1.59
N ARG A 99 19.02 -9.22 -0.60
CA ARG A 99 19.84 -10.42 -0.80
C ARG A 99 19.14 -11.50 -1.64
N MET A 100 17.84 -11.69 -1.44
CA MET A 100 17.03 -12.63 -2.24
C MET A 100 16.99 -12.28 -3.74
N TRP A 101 17.05 -10.98 -4.09
CA TRP A 101 17.16 -10.55 -5.47
C TRP A 101 18.56 -10.77 -6.00
N GLU A 102 19.56 -10.39 -5.22
CA GLU A 102 20.98 -10.51 -5.57
C GLU A 102 21.36 -11.96 -5.89
N GLU A 103 20.88 -12.91 -5.09
CA GLU A 103 21.12 -14.35 -5.29
C GLU A 103 20.55 -14.90 -6.62
N ARG A 104 19.52 -14.26 -7.19
CA ARG A 104 18.84 -14.74 -8.40
C ARG A 104 19.18 -13.94 -9.66
N PHE A 105 19.34 -12.62 -9.52
CA PHE A 105 19.43 -11.67 -10.64
C PHE A 105 20.68 -10.79 -10.58
N GLY A 106 21.51 -10.98 -9.55
CA GLY A 106 22.76 -10.26 -9.33
C GLY A 106 22.59 -8.91 -8.60
N PRO A 107 23.71 -8.25 -8.27
CA PRO A 107 23.74 -7.03 -7.43
C PRO A 107 23.33 -5.75 -8.17
N TYR A 108 22.85 -5.85 -9.42
CA TYR A 108 22.59 -4.70 -10.27
C TYR A 108 21.34 -3.94 -9.82
N ARG A 109 21.55 -2.75 -9.26
CA ARG A 109 20.48 -1.83 -8.84
C ARG A 109 19.51 -1.56 -9.99
N SER A 110 20.01 -1.06 -11.14
CA SER A 110 19.17 -0.67 -12.28
C SER A 110 18.17 -1.76 -12.69
N ARG A 111 18.62 -3.02 -12.78
CA ARG A 111 17.76 -4.17 -13.10
C ARG A 111 16.64 -4.37 -12.08
N ARG A 112 16.94 -4.23 -10.78
CA ARG A 112 15.92 -4.30 -9.73
C ARG A 112 14.90 -3.17 -9.82
N TRP A 113 15.36 -1.93 -10.00
CA TRP A 113 14.45 -0.78 -10.07
C TRP A 113 13.52 -0.86 -11.29
N ILE A 114 14.06 -1.23 -12.46
CA ILE A 114 13.26 -1.43 -13.68
C ILE A 114 12.22 -2.55 -13.47
N ALA A 115 12.64 -3.70 -12.93
CA ALA A 115 11.73 -4.80 -12.68
C ALA A 115 10.66 -4.46 -11.63
N ALA A 116 11.00 -3.69 -10.60
CA ALA A 116 10.05 -3.21 -9.60
C ALA A 116 9.00 -2.29 -10.20
N PHE A 117 9.44 -1.39 -11.09
CA PHE A 117 8.57 -0.46 -11.77
C PHE A 117 7.61 -1.18 -12.72
N LEU A 118 8.13 -2.05 -13.59
CA LEU A 118 7.32 -2.85 -14.52
C LEU A 118 6.38 -3.81 -13.76
N GLY A 119 6.87 -4.44 -12.69
CA GLY A 119 6.05 -5.28 -11.82
C GLY A 119 4.93 -4.48 -11.15
N GLY A 120 5.19 -3.24 -10.73
CA GLY A 120 4.19 -2.32 -10.22
C GLY A 120 3.09 -2.00 -11.24
N ILE A 121 3.44 -1.78 -12.51
CA ILE A 121 2.46 -1.57 -13.58
C ILE A 121 1.56 -2.80 -13.74
N VAL A 122 2.15 -4.00 -13.80
CA VAL A 122 1.39 -5.25 -13.93
C VAL A 122 0.47 -5.47 -12.72
N VAL A 123 0.95 -5.23 -11.50
CA VAL A 123 0.13 -5.34 -10.28
C VAL A 123 -1.03 -4.35 -10.30
N MET A 124 -0.79 -3.08 -10.67
CA MET A 124 -1.85 -2.07 -10.75
C MET A 124 -2.91 -2.43 -11.79
N PHE A 125 -2.49 -2.92 -12.96
CA PHE A 125 -3.41 -3.36 -14.00
C PHE A 125 -4.23 -4.57 -13.55
N GLY A 126 -3.57 -5.57 -12.94
CA GLY A 126 -4.24 -6.77 -12.40
C GLY A 126 -5.22 -6.44 -11.28
N ALA A 127 -4.84 -5.57 -10.34
CA ALA A 127 -5.70 -5.08 -9.27
C ALA A 127 -6.98 -4.43 -9.81
N ARG A 128 -6.86 -3.59 -10.84
CA ARG A 128 -8.03 -2.94 -11.46
C ARG A 128 -8.89 -3.90 -12.28
N LEU A 129 -8.30 -4.87 -12.97
CA LEU A 129 -9.08 -5.91 -13.65
C LEU A 129 -9.84 -6.81 -12.66
N ALA A 130 -9.28 -7.05 -11.48
CA ALA A 130 -9.89 -7.87 -10.44
C ALA A 130 -10.83 -7.10 -9.50
N ASP A 131 -10.99 -5.78 -9.73
CA ASP A 131 -11.74 -4.85 -8.86
C ASP A 131 -11.31 -4.92 -7.38
N GLY A 132 -10.01 -5.11 -7.13
CA GLY A 132 -9.42 -5.37 -5.80
C GLY A 132 -8.02 -4.79 -5.62
#